data_AF-A0A5K3FXN6-F1
#
_entry.id   AF-A0A5K3FXN6-F1
#
_cell.length_a   1.000
_cell.length_b   1.000
_cell.length_c   1.000
_cell.angle_alpha   90.00
_cell.angle_beta   90.00
_cell.angle_gamma   90.00
#
_symmetry.space_group_name_H-M   'P 1'
#
loop_
_entity.id
_entity.type
_entity.pdbx_description
1 polymer ?
#
loop_
_entity_poly.entity_id
_entity_poly.type
_entity_poly.pdbx_seq_one_letter_code
_entity_poly.pdbx_strand_id
1 'polypeptide(L)'
;MFNTYMAASLVPYMYPHFVRNTKPKLKFTDEEKSAMLAKDNTYLLPHYHKQRTKLIAWVVSNHSPRNNRKEYAKAIAKFIPVDIYGRQGKQFPPGRDLFQWLSENYKFYLAFENSNCKYYITEKATVNALKCVALHNCVISQARLCESTKLDSQLYFTN
;
A
#
# COMPACT_ATOMS: atom_id res chain seq x y z
N MET A 1 -3.83 -11.16 -13.81
CA MET A 1 -3.05 -12.17 -13.07
C MET A 1 -3.12 -11.80 -11.60
N PHE A 2 -3.83 -12.60 -10.80
CA PHE A 2 -4.19 -12.30 -9.42
C PHE A 2 -3.39 -13.24 -8.54
N ASN A 3 -2.50 -12.72 -7.69
CA ASN A 3 -1.56 -13.54 -6.95
C ASN A 3 -2.01 -13.71 -5.49
N THR A 4 -2.04 -14.94 -5.01
CA THR A 4 -2.20 -15.28 -3.59
C THR A 4 -1.04 -16.20 -3.21
N TYR A 5 -0.64 -16.21 -1.94
CA TYR A 5 0.59 -16.86 -1.49
C TYR A 5 0.42 -18.33 -1.05
N MET A 6 -0.75 -18.96 -1.23
CA MET A 6 -0.98 -20.35 -0.82
C MET A 6 -0.81 -21.35 -1.97
N ALA A 7 -0.19 -22.50 -1.68
CA ALA A 7 0.03 -23.60 -2.62
C ALA A 7 -1.27 -24.27 -3.15
N ALA A 8 -2.40 -24.12 -2.43
CA ALA A 8 -3.73 -24.55 -2.90
C ALA A 8 -4.44 -23.49 -3.77
N SER A 9 -3.76 -22.39 -4.09
CA SER A 9 -4.27 -21.39 -5.01
C SER A 9 -4.22 -21.92 -6.45
N LEU A 10 -5.28 -21.67 -7.21
CA LEU A 10 -5.36 -22.01 -8.64
C LEU A 10 -4.46 -21.13 -9.54
N VAL A 11 -3.54 -20.33 -8.96
CA VAL A 11 -2.66 -19.39 -9.68
C VAL A 11 -1.19 -19.59 -9.26
N PRO A 12 -0.24 -19.88 -10.18
CA PRO A 12 1.03 -20.55 -9.86
C PRO A 12 2.26 -19.66 -9.54
N TYR A 13 2.10 -18.44 -9.00
CA TYR A 13 3.26 -17.55 -8.72
C TYR A 13 3.37 -17.11 -7.25
N MET A 14 4.53 -17.39 -6.62
CA MET A 14 4.86 -16.98 -5.24
C MET A 14 5.30 -15.50 -5.16
N TYR A 15 4.72 -14.79 -4.20
CA TYR A 15 5.12 -13.45 -3.76
C TYR A 15 5.74 -13.54 -2.35
N PRO A 16 6.45 -12.50 -1.85
CA PRO A 16 7.05 -12.52 -0.52
C PRO A 16 6.03 -12.92 0.57
N HIS A 17 6.42 -13.87 1.41
CA HIS A 17 5.56 -14.49 2.41
C HIS A 17 5.66 -13.75 3.74
N PHE A 18 4.59 -13.05 4.14
CA PHE A 18 4.49 -12.41 5.45
C PHE A 18 3.78 -13.35 6.43
N VAL A 19 4.53 -13.93 7.36
CA VAL A 19 3.97 -14.78 8.42
C VAL A 19 3.74 -13.94 9.67
N ARG A 20 2.50 -13.87 10.15
CA ARG A 20 2.22 -13.29 11.47
C ARG A 20 2.90 -14.14 12.52
N ASN A 21 3.80 -13.53 13.29
CA ASN A 21 4.36 -14.16 14.48
C ASN A 21 3.29 -14.19 15.60
N THR A 22 2.60 -15.32 15.77
CA THR A 22 1.51 -15.50 16.75
C THR A 22 2.02 -15.71 18.18
N LYS A 23 3.30 -16.00 18.35
CA LYS A 23 3.98 -16.16 19.64
C LYS A 23 5.34 -15.42 19.58
N PRO A 24 5.34 -14.08 19.59
CA PRO A 24 6.58 -13.34 19.55
C PRO A 24 7.43 -13.70 20.76
N LYS A 25 8.65 -14.20 20.52
CA LYS A 25 9.61 -14.54 21.58
C LYS A 25 9.99 -13.33 22.43
N LEU A 26 9.91 -12.13 21.84
CA LEU A 26 10.16 -10.84 22.46
C LEU A 26 9.03 -9.89 22.04
N LYS A 27 8.31 -9.34 23.02
CA LYS A 27 7.43 -8.18 22.80
C LYS A 27 8.20 -6.97 23.31
N PHE A 28 8.32 -5.94 22.47
CA PHE A 28 8.87 -4.67 22.92
C PHE A 28 8.06 -4.15 24.11
N THR A 29 8.75 -3.70 25.16
CA THR A 29 8.08 -3.02 26.28
C THR A 29 7.53 -1.68 25.80
N ASP A 30 6.63 -1.08 26.58
CA ASP A 30 6.06 0.21 26.21
C ASP A 30 7.12 1.32 26.26
N GLU A 31 8.14 1.18 27.12
CA GLU A 31 9.31 2.05 27.16
C GLU A 31 10.16 1.90 25.90
N GLU A 32 10.43 0.67 25.45
CA GLU A 32 11.18 0.42 24.21
C GLU A 32 10.45 0.98 23.00
N LYS A 33 9.13 0.78 22.91
CA LYS A 33 8.31 1.40 21.84
C LYS A 33 8.39 2.92 21.90
N SER A 34 8.25 3.51 23.09
CA SER A 34 8.32 4.96 23.28
C SER A 34 9.69 5.51 22.87
N ALA A 35 10.77 4.82 23.23
CA ALA A 35 12.13 5.16 22.82
C ALA A 35 12.35 5.01 21.31
N MET A 36 11.77 3.99 20.67
CA MET A 36 11.80 3.81 19.21
C MET A 36 11.03 4.90 18.48
N LEU A 37 9.87 5.31 18.99
CA LEU A 37 9.03 6.37 18.43
C LEU A 37 9.64 7.77 18.63
N ALA A 38 10.37 7.99 19.73
CA ALA A 38 11.03 9.26 20.01
C ALA A 38 12.29 9.51 19.16
N LYS A 39 12.84 8.49 18.50
CA LYS A 39 14.01 8.63 17.63
C LYS A 39 13.64 9.26 16.29
N ASP A 40 14.42 10.26 15.88
CA ASP A 40 14.36 10.75 14.50
C ASP A 40 14.88 9.68 13.55
N ASN A 41 13.96 9.06 12.82
CA ASN A 41 14.25 8.01 11.85
C ASN A 41 14.29 8.56 10.41
N THR A 42 14.34 9.89 10.21
CA THR A 42 14.36 10.49 8.87
C THR A 42 15.60 10.12 8.07
N TYR A 43 16.70 9.73 8.73
CA TYR A 43 17.90 9.21 8.07
C TYR A 43 17.67 7.87 7.34
N LEU A 44 16.61 7.13 7.69
CA LEU A 44 16.21 5.90 6.99
C LEU A 44 15.41 6.17 5.71
N LEU A 45 15.10 7.43 5.42
CA LEU A 45 14.35 7.82 4.24
C LEU A 45 15.33 8.07 3.09
N PRO A 46 14.91 7.87 1.82
CA PRO A 46 15.75 8.18 0.66
C PRO A 46 16.25 9.63 0.68
N HIS A 47 17.45 9.90 0.16
CA HIS A 47 18.04 11.25 0.13
C HIS A 47 17.10 12.31 -0.50
N TYR A 48 16.31 11.91 -1.50
CA TYR A 48 15.32 12.77 -2.15
C TYR A 48 14.01 12.93 -1.35
N HIS A 49 13.90 12.40 -0.12
CA HIS A 49 12.65 12.42 0.65
C HIS A 49 12.10 13.84 0.84
N LYS A 50 12.97 14.79 1.19
CA LYS A 50 12.61 16.19 1.44
C LYS A 50 12.09 16.92 0.20
N GLN A 51 12.45 16.48 -1.00
CA GLN A 51 12.07 17.11 -2.27
C GLN A 51 10.67 16.68 -2.73
N ARG A 52 10.08 15.65 -2.10
CA ARG A 52 8.75 15.13 -2.44
C ARG A 52 7.67 16.07 -1.95
N THR A 53 7.01 16.74 -2.89
CA THR A 53 5.93 17.68 -2.59
C THR A 53 4.55 17.04 -2.68
N LYS A 54 4.39 15.94 -3.42
CA LYS A 54 3.09 15.29 -3.59
C LYS A 54 2.86 14.26 -2.49
N LEU A 55 1.60 14.15 -2.05
CA LEU A 55 1.25 13.32 -0.90
C LEU A 55 0.95 11.90 -1.32
N ILE A 56 -0.19 11.65 -1.98
CA ILE A 56 -0.68 10.30 -2.24
C ILE A 56 -0.82 10.07 -3.74
N ALA A 57 -0.26 8.96 -4.23
CA ALA A 57 -0.52 8.44 -5.57
C ALA A 57 -1.32 7.13 -5.52
N TRP A 58 -2.21 6.94 -6.49
CA TRP A 58 -2.92 5.68 -6.69
C TRP A 58 -2.93 5.29 -8.17
N VAL A 59 -2.33 4.16 -8.51
CA VAL A 59 -2.33 3.63 -9.88
C VAL A 59 -3.42 2.58 -10.02
N VAL A 60 -4.37 2.83 -10.92
CA VAL A 60 -5.55 1.98 -11.11
C VAL A 60 -5.82 1.71 -12.60
N SER A 61 -5.83 0.43 -12.98
CA SER A 61 -6.16 -0.01 -14.35
C SER A 61 -7.54 -0.68 -14.44
N ASN A 62 -7.97 -1.39 -13.40
CA ASN A 62 -9.31 -1.99 -13.35
C ASN A 62 -10.35 -1.00 -12.79
N HIS A 63 -11.31 -0.61 -13.61
CA HIS A 63 -12.34 0.37 -13.25
C HIS A 63 -13.67 -0.25 -12.85
N SER A 64 -13.78 -1.58 -12.88
CA SER A 64 -14.95 -2.31 -12.37
C SER A 64 -14.49 -3.32 -11.32
N PRO A 65 -13.90 -2.86 -10.19
CA PRO A 65 -13.49 -3.76 -9.12
C PRO A 65 -14.73 -4.36 -8.45
N ARG A 66 -14.59 -5.55 -7.86
CA ARG A 66 -15.66 -6.19 -7.08
C ARG A 66 -15.64 -5.74 -5.61
N ASN A 67 -15.12 -4.53 -5.34
CA ASN A 67 -15.00 -3.96 -4.01
C ASN A 67 -15.12 -2.43 -4.02
N ASN A 68 -15.14 -1.83 -2.83
CA ASN A 68 -15.37 -0.40 -2.62
C ASN A 68 -14.10 0.46 -2.68
N ARG A 69 -13.02 -0.01 -3.34
CA ARG A 69 -11.72 0.68 -3.30
C ARG A 69 -11.77 2.09 -3.90
N LYS A 70 -12.68 2.32 -4.84
CA LYS A 70 -12.90 3.64 -5.45
C LYS A 70 -13.52 4.59 -4.45
N GLU A 71 -14.49 4.12 -3.69
CA GLU A 71 -15.18 4.85 -2.64
C GLU A 71 -14.21 5.21 -1.51
N TYR A 72 -13.33 4.27 -1.13
CA TYR A 72 -12.25 4.54 -0.17
C TYR A 72 -11.27 5.61 -0.68
N ALA A 73 -10.77 5.48 -1.90
CA ALA A 73 -9.88 6.49 -2.48
C ALA A 73 -10.56 7.86 -2.58
N LYS A 74 -11.84 7.91 -2.96
CA LYS A 74 -12.65 9.14 -2.98
C LYS A 74 -12.84 9.72 -1.58
N ALA A 75 -13.07 8.89 -0.57
CA ALA A 75 -13.21 9.34 0.81
C ALA A 75 -11.92 9.97 1.33
N ILE A 76 -10.76 9.36 1.05
CA ILE A 76 -9.45 9.94 1.37
C ILE A 76 -9.23 11.26 0.62
N ALA A 77 -9.58 11.30 -0.67
CA ALA A 77 -9.43 12.47 -1.53
C ALA A 77 -10.23 13.70 -1.05
N LYS A 78 -11.24 13.53 -0.18
CA LYS A 78 -11.96 14.65 0.45
C LYS A 78 -11.12 15.44 1.45
N PHE A 79 -10.12 14.79 2.05
CA PHE A 79 -9.32 15.36 3.13
C PHE A 79 -7.87 15.60 2.74
N ILE A 80 -7.31 14.72 1.89
CA ILE A 80 -5.90 14.76 1.48
C ILE A 80 -5.82 14.62 -0.05
N PRO A 81 -5.02 15.43 -0.76
CA PRO A 81 -4.83 15.27 -2.20
C PRO A 81 -4.37 13.87 -2.60
N VAL A 82 -5.16 13.22 -3.46
CA VAL A 82 -4.86 11.91 -4.05
C VAL A 82 -4.79 12.04 -5.58
N ASP A 83 -3.62 11.76 -6.15
CA ASP A 83 -3.45 11.71 -7.59
C ASP A 83 -3.69 10.29 -8.13
N ILE A 84 -4.70 10.17 -8.98
CA ILE A 84 -5.12 8.89 -9.56
C ILE A 84 -4.53 8.78 -10.97
N TYR A 85 -3.72 7.74 -11.22
CA TYR A 85 -3.13 7.45 -12.52
C TYR A 85 -3.74 6.19 -13.15
N GLY A 86 -3.87 6.21 -14.47
CA GLY A 86 -4.37 5.08 -15.26
C GLY A 86 -5.34 5.52 -16.35
N ARG A 87 -6.07 4.56 -16.92
CA ARG A 87 -6.89 4.78 -18.13
C ARG A 87 -7.94 5.90 -17.99
N GLN A 88 -8.55 6.07 -16.81
CA GLN A 88 -9.53 7.14 -16.53
C GLN A 88 -8.98 8.21 -15.58
N GLY A 89 -7.66 8.26 -15.38
CA GLY A 89 -6.99 9.21 -14.49
C GLY A 89 -5.94 10.02 -15.24
N LYS A 90 -4.95 10.51 -14.48
CA LYS A 90 -3.75 11.14 -15.04
C LYS A 90 -3.00 10.14 -15.91
N GLN A 91 -2.50 10.63 -17.04
CA GLN A 91 -1.62 9.86 -17.90
C GLN A 91 -0.26 9.67 -17.23
N PHE A 92 0.40 8.56 -17.55
CA PHE A 92 1.75 8.30 -17.06
C PHE A 92 2.74 9.28 -17.70
N PRO A 93 3.77 9.74 -16.96
CA PRO A 93 4.82 10.57 -17.53
C PRO A 93 5.52 9.80 -18.68
N PRO A 94 5.61 10.38 -19.89
CA PRO A 94 6.24 9.69 -21.01
C PRO A 94 7.75 9.53 -20.77
N GLY A 95 8.30 8.39 -21.23
CA GLY A 95 9.74 8.14 -21.23
C GLY A 95 10.38 7.90 -19.86
N ARG A 96 9.60 7.66 -18.81
CA ARG A 96 10.12 7.29 -17.48
C ARG A 96 9.46 6.02 -16.95
N ASP A 97 10.17 5.28 -16.11
CA ASP A 97 9.55 4.26 -15.30
C ASP A 97 8.55 4.91 -14.33
N LEU A 98 7.31 4.41 -14.35
CA LEU A 98 6.21 4.99 -13.59
C LEU A 98 6.50 4.94 -12.09
N PHE A 99 6.90 3.77 -11.57
CA PHE A 99 7.02 3.59 -10.12
C PHE A 99 8.26 4.28 -9.57
N GLN A 100 9.34 4.38 -10.35
CA GLN A 100 10.46 5.25 -10.04
C GLN A 100 10.02 6.71 -9.96
N TRP A 101 9.29 7.22 -10.96
CA TRP A 101 8.81 8.60 -10.93
C TRP A 101 7.87 8.85 -9.74
N LEU A 102 7.00 7.91 -9.41
CA LEU A 102 6.16 8.00 -8.22
C LEU A 102 7.00 8.02 -6.94
N SER A 103 8.03 7.19 -6.84
CA SER A 103 8.97 7.16 -5.71
C SER A 103 9.61 8.51 -5.47
N GLU A 104 10.03 9.18 -6.54
CA GLU A 104 10.72 10.48 -6.49
C GLU A 104 9.81 11.66 -6.17
N ASN A 105 8.48 11.52 -6.35
CA ASN A 105 7.55 12.65 -6.28
C ASN A 105 6.51 12.53 -5.16
N TYR A 106 6.16 11.32 -4.74
CA TYR A 106 5.06 11.06 -3.79
C TYR A 106 5.55 10.50 -2.45
N LYS A 107 4.90 10.94 -1.38
CA LYS A 107 5.17 10.44 -0.01
C LYS A 107 4.45 9.12 0.29
N PHE A 108 3.33 8.84 -0.35
CA PHE A 108 2.49 7.67 -0.09
C PHE A 108 1.94 7.07 -1.38
N TYR A 109 1.75 5.76 -1.36
CA TYR A 109 1.17 5.01 -2.47
C TYR A 109 0.02 4.12 -1.98
N LEU A 110 -1.16 4.23 -2.60
CA LEU A 110 -2.30 3.38 -2.29
C LEU A 110 -2.18 2.06 -3.06
N ALA A 111 -2.00 0.96 -2.33
CA ALA A 111 -1.90 -0.39 -2.89
C ALA A 111 -3.22 -1.16 -2.78
N PHE A 112 -4.33 -0.54 -3.18
CA PHE A 112 -5.65 -1.17 -3.08
C PHE A 112 -5.83 -2.31 -4.07
N GLU A 113 -6.20 -3.47 -3.53
CA GLU A 113 -6.50 -4.66 -4.32
C GLU A 113 -7.85 -4.57 -5.03
N ASN A 114 -8.01 -5.40 -6.07
CA ASN A 114 -9.23 -5.43 -6.88
C ASN A 114 -10.41 -6.14 -6.19
N SER A 115 -10.14 -6.87 -5.10
CA SER A 115 -11.09 -7.66 -4.33
C SER A 115 -10.66 -7.66 -2.85
N ASN A 116 -11.63 -7.74 -1.94
CA ASN A 116 -11.36 -7.82 -0.51
C ASN A 116 -11.22 -9.29 -0.11
N CYS A 117 -10.06 -9.90 -0.31
CA CYS A 117 -9.90 -11.33 -0.04
C CYS A 117 -8.83 -11.58 0.99
N LYS A 118 -9.10 -12.54 1.88
CA LYS A 118 -8.12 -13.01 2.84
C LYS A 118 -6.91 -13.49 2.04
N TYR A 119 -5.72 -13.04 2.42
CA TYR A 119 -4.46 -13.50 1.83
C TYR A 119 -4.21 -13.08 0.38
N TYR A 120 -5.00 -12.13 -0.13
CA TYR A 120 -4.85 -11.59 -1.47
C TYR A 120 -3.98 -10.33 -1.43
N ILE A 121 -2.65 -10.54 -1.46
CA ILE A 121 -1.64 -9.48 -1.53
C ILE A 121 -0.86 -9.69 -2.82
N THR A 122 -0.82 -8.68 -3.68
CA THR A 122 -0.24 -8.79 -5.03
C THR A 122 1.03 -7.95 -5.21
N GLU A 123 1.47 -7.80 -6.45
CA GLU A 123 2.55 -6.90 -6.85
C GLU A 123 2.32 -5.45 -6.41
N LYS A 124 1.06 -5.03 -6.21
CA LYS A 124 0.74 -3.66 -5.80
C LYS A 124 1.38 -3.27 -4.48
N ALA A 125 1.32 -4.15 -3.49
CA ALA A 125 1.94 -3.91 -2.20
C ALA A 125 3.44 -4.25 -2.22
N THR A 126 3.83 -5.28 -2.98
CA THR A 126 5.17 -5.86 -2.89
C THR A 126 6.16 -5.25 -3.89
N VAL A 127 5.87 -5.31 -5.18
CA VAL A 127 6.75 -4.78 -6.23
C VAL A 127 6.57 -3.27 -6.35
N ASN A 128 5.33 -2.82 -6.55
CA ASN A 128 5.05 -1.42 -6.85
C ASN A 128 5.31 -0.51 -5.66
N ALA A 129 4.84 -0.90 -4.47
CA ALA A 129 5.00 -0.09 -3.27
C ALA A 129 6.34 -0.37 -2.55
N LEU A 130 6.62 -1.60 -2.12
CA LEU A 130 7.81 -1.85 -1.29
C LEU A 130 9.13 -1.85 -2.08
N LYS A 131 9.15 -2.38 -3.31
CA LYS A 131 10.38 -2.48 -4.12
C LYS A 131 10.67 -1.19 -4.90
N CYS A 132 9.67 -0.61 -5.56
CA CYS A 132 9.88 0.51 -6.48
C CYS A 132 9.68 1.89 -5.83
N VAL A 133 8.74 2.02 -4.89
CA VAL A 133 8.58 3.24 -4.09
C VAL A 133 9.48 3.10 -2.86
N ALA A 134 10.76 3.37 -3.09
CA ALA A 134 11.88 3.10 -2.19
C ALA A 134 11.48 3.24 -0.71
N LEU A 135 11.51 2.09 -0.04
CA LEU A 135 11.58 1.83 1.40
C LEU A 135 11.16 3.01 2.30
N HIS A 136 10.05 2.81 3.02
CA HIS A 136 9.47 3.62 4.11
C HIS A 136 8.31 4.56 3.80
N ASN A 137 7.67 4.44 2.64
CA ASN A 137 6.35 5.06 2.47
C ASN A 137 5.27 4.08 2.94
N CYS A 138 4.48 4.49 3.93
CA CYS A 138 3.38 3.68 4.48
C CYS A 138 2.48 3.19 3.33
N VAL A 139 2.43 1.87 3.14
CA VAL A 139 1.57 1.22 2.16
C VAL A 139 0.18 1.13 2.77
N ILE A 140 -0.77 1.89 2.24
CA ILE A 140 -2.17 1.73 2.63
C ILE A 140 -2.75 0.59 1.78
N SER A 141 -2.78 -0.61 2.35
CA SER A 141 -3.38 -1.81 1.74
C SER A 141 -4.68 -2.19 2.43
N GLN A 142 -5.66 -2.66 1.67
CA GLN A 142 -6.90 -3.23 2.20
C GLN A 142 -6.79 -4.76 2.26
N ALA A 143 -6.98 -5.35 3.44
CA ALA A 143 -7.09 -6.80 3.60
C ALA A 143 -8.29 -7.15 4.52
N ARG A 144 -9.30 -7.86 4.00
CA ARG A 144 -10.41 -8.46 4.76
C ARG A 144 -10.91 -9.71 4.03
N LEU A 145 -11.71 -10.55 4.71
CA LEU A 145 -12.35 -11.77 4.20
C LEU A 145 -13.10 -11.53 2.88
N CYS A 146 -13.00 -12.53 1.99
CA CYS A 146 -13.59 -12.58 0.65
C CYS A 146 -15.09 -12.84 0.76
N GLU A 147 -15.84 -11.90 1.34
CA GLU A 147 -17.30 -11.92 1.37
C GLU A 147 -17.84 -10.73 0.60
N SER A 148 -18.86 -11.00 -0.22
CA SER A 148 -19.58 -10.07 -1.11
C SER A 148 -20.48 -9.08 -0.37
N THR A 149 -20.28 -8.89 0.93
CA THR A 149 -21.21 -8.17 1.79
C THR A 149 -20.51 -7.02 2.52
N LYS A 150 -21.18 -5.87 2.49
CA LYS A 150 -20.90 -4.67 3.30
C LYS A 150 -20.38 -5.06 4.70
N LEU A 151 -19.30 -4.42 5.18
CA LEU A 151 -19.23 -3.71 6.48
C LEU A 151 -17.80 -3.46 7.02
N ASP A 152 -17.77 -2.38 7.80
CA ASP A 152 -16.77 -1.81 8.72
C ASP A 152 -15.45 -1.26 8.19
N SER A 153 -15.50 0.06 8.00
CA SER A 153 -14.39 1.00 8.04
C SER A 153 -13.72 0.98 9.43
N GLN A 154 -12.60 0.29 9.56
CA GLN A 154 -11.56 0.67 10.51
C GLN A 154 -10.29 0.97 9.72
N LEU A 155 -10.09 2.27 9.48
CA LEU A 155 -8.78 2.83 9.17
C LEU A 155 -7.99 2.80 10.48
N TYR A 156 -7.04 1.87 10.61
CA TYR A 156 -6.06 1.95 11.69
C TYR A 156 -5.06 3.05 11.32
N PHE A 157 -5.36 4.28 11.73
CA PHE A 157 -4.34 5.28 11.94
C PHE A 157 -3.79 5.05 13.35
N THR A 158 -2.58 4.51 13.45
CA THR A 158 -1.83 4.58 14.70
C THR A 158 -1.34 6.02 14.83
N ASN A 159 -1.67 6.66 15.97
CA ASN A 159 -1.19 8.00 16.34
C ASN A 159 0.33 8.11 16.27
#